data_AF-A0A086TJA9-F1
#
_entry.id   AF-A0A086TJA9-F1
#
_cell.length_a   1.000
_cell.length_b   1.000
_cell.length_c   1.000
_cell.angle_alpha   90.00
_cell.angle_beta   90.00
_cell.angle_gamma   90.00
#
_symmetry.space_group_name_H-M   'P 1'
#
loop_
_entity.id
_entity.type
_entity.pdbx_description
1 polymer ?
#
loop_
_entity_poly.entity_id
_entity_poly.type
_entity_poly.pdbx_seq_one_letter_code
_entity_poly.pdbx_strand_id
1 'polypeptide(L)'
;MALVARNFNILASTVRSIVNTFIETSRIDKLPRGRNCSNRVEQVHLDWLTENMDEFAGRPVQWLTTKLNEHFQIQPHLAQRTVDKAINKLTAYTLKLMRVEPEIFNDPERIEGRR
;
A
#
# COMPACT_ATOMS: atom_id res chain seq x y z
N MET A 1 15.80 25.69 -23.05
CA MET A 1 14.97 24.52 -23.38
C MET A 1 15.34 23.88 -24.72
N ALA A 2 15.37 24.61 -25.84
CA ALA A 2 15.62 24.02 -27.17
C ALA A 2 17.01 23.36 -27.34
N LEU A 3 18.06 23.96 -26.75
CA LEU A 3 19.43 23.43 -26.83
C LEU A 3 19.57 22.12 -26.02
N VAL A 4 18.98 22.07 -24.82
CA VAL A 4 18.89 20.86 -23.99
C VAL A 4 18.09 19.76 -24.71
N ALA A 5 16.94 20.10 -25.30
CA ALA A 5 16.12 19.17 -26.06
C ALA A 5 16.87 18.52 -27.22
N ARG A 6 17.69 19.29 -27.95
CA ARG A 6 18.55 18.79 -29.03
C ARG A 6 19.67 17.89 -28.50
N ASN A 7 20.35 18.29 -27.43
CA ASN A 7 21.47 17.52 -26.86
C ASN A 7 21.03 16.15 -26.33
N PHE A 8 19.82 16.05 -25.76
CA PHE A 8 19.30 14.82 -25.20
C PHE A 8 18.36 14.05 -26.14
N ASN A 9 18.12 14.56 -27.36
CA ASN A 9 17.16 14.00 -28.32
C ASN A 9 15.77 13.74 -27.73
N ILE A 10 15.25 14.72 -26.98
CA ILE A 10 13.93 14.66 -26.34
C ILE A 10 13.10 15.85 -26.85
N LEU A 11 11.78 15.70 -26.95
CA LEU A 11 10.89 16.80 -27.34
C LEU A 11 11.01 17.99 -26.37
N ALA A 12 11.04 19.21 -26.92
CA ALA A 12 11.13 20.44 -26.13
C ALA A 12 9.95 20.60 -25.14
N SER A 13 8.77 20.05 -25.47
CA SER A 13 7.61 19.99 -24.59
C SER A 13 7.85 19.12 -23.36
N THR A 14 8.52 17.98 -23.52
CA THR A 14 8.89 17.08 -22.42
C THR A 14 9.92 17.73 -21.50
N VAL A 15 10.95 18.38 -22.06
CA VAL A 15 11.94 19.12 -21.26
C VAL A 15 11.26 20.22 -20.44
N ARG A 16 10.33 20.97 -21.05
CA ARG A 16 9.53 21.98 -20.36
C ARG A 16 8.71 21.36 -19.21
N SER A 17 8.03 20.24 -19.45
CA SER A 17 7.24 19.56 -18.42
C SER A 17 8.11 19.11 -17.25
N ILE A 18 9.27 18.52 -17.51
CA ILE A 18 10.19 18.05 -16.46
C ILE A 18 10.66 19.24 -15.60
N VAL A 19 11.08 20.34 -16.23
CA VAL A 19 11.59 21.50 -15.49
C VAL A 19 10.48 22.17 -14.69
N ASN A 20 9.27 22.30 -15.23
CA ASN A 20 8.14 22.85 -14.48
C ASN A 20 7.79 21.98 -13.27
N THR A 21 7.70 20.66 -13.45
CA THR A 21 7.45 19.73 -12.33
C THR A 21 8.55 19.81 -11.27
N PHE A 22 9.81 19.97 -11.67
CA PHE A 22 10.93 20.14 -10.75
C PHE A 22 10.83 21.47 -9.98
N ILE A 23 10.51 22.59 -10.64
CA ILE A 23 10.33 23.89 -9.98
C ILE A 23 9.18 23.83 -8.95
N GLU A 24 8.09 23.15 -9.28
CA GLU A 24 6.91 23.06 -8.40
C GLU A 24 7.12 22.10 -7.22
N THR A 25 7.78 20.96 -7.43
CA THR A 25 7.82 19.87 -6.44
C THR A 25 9.21 19.59 -5.87
N SER A 26 10.26 20.17 -6.45
CA SER A 26 11.68 19.84 -6.19
C SER A 26 12.02 18.35 -6.35
N ARG A 27 11.17 17.58 -7.06
CA ARG A 27 11.35 16.14 -7.27
C ARG A 27 12.05 15.86 -8.60
N ILE A 28 13.05 15.00 -8.54
CA ILE A 28 13.75 14.46 -9.72
C ILE A 28 13.10 13.14 -10.15
N ASP A 29 12.57 12.38 -9.19
CA ASP A 29 11.97 11.08 -9.44
C ASP A 29 10.60 11.20 -10.13
N LYS A 30 10.35 10.23 -11.01
CA LYS A 30 9.05 10.08 -11.66
C LYS A 30 8.00 9.68 -10.63
N LEU A 31 6.86 10.33 -10.67
CA LEU A 31 5.69 9.88 -9.93
C LEU A 31 5.30 8.46 -10.36
N PRO A 32 4.87 7.59 -9.42
CA PRO A 32 4.36 6.27 -9.76
C PRO A 32 3.17 6.43 -10.72
N ARG A 33 3.27 5.79 -11.88
CA ARG A 33 2.20 5.81 -12.89
C ARG A 33 1.23 4.66 -12.60
N GLY A 34 -0.04 5.02 -12.46
CA GLY A 34 -1.11 4.07 -12.16
C GLY A 34 -1.21 3.73 -10.67
N ARG A 35 -2.42 3.82 -10.14
CA ARG A 35 -2.81 3.31 -8.82
C ARG A 35 -4.32 3.17 -8.80
N ASN A 36 -4.84 2.14 -8.14
CA ASN A 36 -6.26 2.10 -7.85
C ASN A 36 -6.55 3.14 -6.75
N CYS A 37 -7.17 4.26 -7.11
CA CYS A 37 -7.45 5.37 -6.19
C CYS A 37 -8.71 5.13 -5.34
N SER A 38 -9.57 4.19 -5.72
CA SER A 38 -10.79 3.85 -5.00
C SER A 38 -10.63 2.50 -4.31
N ASN A 39 -9.95 2.51 -3.15
CA ASN A 39 -9.96 1.32 -2.32
C ASN A 39 -11.34 1.22 -1.64
N ARG A 40 -12.11 0.18 -1.95
CA ARG A 40 -13.43 -0.05 -1.31
C ARG A 40 -13.33 -0.41 0.17
N VAL A 41 -12.13 -0.82 0.61
CA VAL A 41 -11.82 -1.03 2.01
C VAL A 41 -11.11 0.22 2.51
N GLU A 42 -11.86 1.04 3.23
CA GLU A 42 -11.32 2.22 3.91
C GLU A 42 -10.56 1.84 5.17
N GLN A 43 -9.76 2.77 5.67
CA GLN A 43 -8.98 2.54 6.89
C GLN A 43 -9.88 2.22 8.09
N VAL A 44 -11.05 2.89 8.20
CA VAL A 44 -12.03 2.63 9.26
C VAL A 44 -12.51 1.18 9.29
N HIS A 45 -12.65 0.55 8.11
CA HIS A 45 -13.01 -0.88 8.02
C HIS A 45 -11.86 -1.79 8.49
N LEU A 46 -10.61 -1.40 8.23
CA LEU A 46 -9.42 -2.13 8.69
C LEU A 46 -9.24 -2.01 10.20
N ASP A 47 -9.47 -0.82 10.75
CA ASP A 47 -9.34 -0.56 12.18
C ASP A 47 -10.38 -1.38 12.95
N TRP A 48 -11.65 -1.37 12.50
CA TRP A 48 -12.70 -2.21 13.07
C TRP A 48 -12.38 -3.71 12.97
N LEU A 49 -11.84 -4.16 11.84
CA LEU A 49 -11.38 -5.55 11.70
C LEU A 49 -10.26 -5.89 12.67
N THR A 50 -9.39 -4.93 13.01
CA THR A 50 -8.26 -5.14 13.92
C THR A 50 -8.73 -5.22 15.37
N GLU A 51 -9.61 -4.30 15.77
CA GLU A 51 -10.16 -4.24 17.14
C GLU A 51 -10.95 -5.48 17.53
N ASN A 52 -11.62 -6.10 16.56
CA ASN A 52 -12.48 -7.25 16.79
C ASN A 52 -11.77 -8.58 16.47
N MET A 53 -10.46 -8.58 16.19
CA MET A 53 -9.68 -9.79 15.83
C MET A 53 -9.83 -10.93 16.83
N ASP A 54 -9.91 -10.63 18.13
CA ASP A 54 -10.01 -11.64 19.18
C ASP A 54 -11.38 -12.33 19.16
N GLU A 55 -12.47 -11.59 18.90
CA GLU A 55 -13.81 -12.15 18.73
C GLU A 55 -13.94 -13.02 17.46
N PHE A 56 -13.02 -12.81 16.51
CA PHE A 56 -12.98 -13.50 15.23
C PHE A 56 -12.25 -14.84 15.28
N ALA A 57 -11.47 -15.10 16.34
CA ALA A 57 -10.70 -16.32 16.48
C ALA A 57 -11.63 -17.56 16.41
N GLY A 58 -11.48 -18.34 15.33
CA GLY A 58 -12.27 -19.55 15.08
C GLY A 58 -13.57 -19.35 14.29
N ARG A 59 -13.92 -18.13 13.86
CA ARG A 59 -15.11 -17.88 13.02
C ARG A 59 -14.78 -17.85 11.51
N PRO A 60 -15.73 -18.24 10.63
CA PRO A 60 -15.53 -18.16 9.18
C PRO A 60 -15.43 -16.72 8.66
N VAL A 61 -14.59 -16.48 7.64
CA VAL A 61 -14.44 -15.17 6.96
C VAL A 61 -15.76 -14.66 6.35
N GLN A 62 -16.67 -15.57 5.99
CA GLN A 62 -18.01 -15.19 5.52
C GLN A 62 -18.82 -14.47 6.61
N TRP A 63 -18.77 -14.96 7.84
CA TRP A 63 -19.47 -14.34 8.97
C TRP A 63 -18.97 -12.92 9.22
N LEU A 64 -17.65 -12.75 9.16
CA LEU A 64 -16.96 -11.46 9.22
C LEU A 64 -17.42 -10.49 8.14
N THR A 65 -17.47 -10.98 6.91
CA THR A 65 -17.90 -10.19 5.75
C THR A 65 -19.34 -9.71 5.93
N THR A 66 -20.22 -10.57 6.43
CA THR A 66 -21.60 -10.21 6.74
C THR A 66 -21.67 -9.14 7.83
N LYS A 67 -20.98 -9.34 8.95
CA LYS A 67 -20.97 -8.38 10.07
C LYS A 67 -20.42 -7.02 9.68
N LEU A 68 -19.36 -7.00 8.87
CA LEU A 68 -18.76 -5.76 8.41
C LEU A 68 -19.68 -5.00 7.45
N ASN A 69 -20.34 -5.70 6.52
CA ASN A 69 -21.34 -5.09 5.63
C ASN A 69 -22.57 -4.59 6.42
N GLU A 70 -23.01 -5.32 7.44
CA GLU A 70 -24.11 -4.91 8.33
C GLU A 70 -23.75 -3.66 9.14
N HIS A 71 -22.57 -3.64 9.75
CA HIS A 71 -22.11 -2.56 10.63
C HIS A 71 -21.92 -1.24 9.87
N PHE A 72 -21.28 -1.30 8.69
CA PHE A 72 -20.97 -0.11 7.90
C PHE A 72 -21.97 0.18 6.78
N GLN A 73 -23.00 -0.66 6.62
CA GLN A 73 -24.04 -0.53 5.58
C GLN A 73 -23.46 -0.31 4.17
N ILE A 74 -22.35 -0.99 3.86
CA ILE A 74 -21.55 -0.70 2.65
C ILE A 74 -22.33 -1.11 1.40
N GLN A 75 -22.56 -0.17 0.49
CA GLN A 75 -23.18 -0.45 -0.81
C GLN A 75 -22.23 -0.12 -1.97
N PRO A 76 -22.02 -1.04 -2.92
CA PRO A 76 -22.43 -2.44 -2.88
C PRO A 76 -21.72 -3.20 -1.75
N HIS A 77 -22.26 -4.35 -1.34
CA HIS A 77 -21.60 -5.19 -0.32
C HIS A 77 -20.16 -5.54 -0.73
N LEU A 78 -19.27 -5.62 0.25
CA LEU A 78 -17.94 -6.15 0.06
C LEU A 78 -17.99 -7.65 -0.16
N ALA A 79 -17.24 -8.13 -1.16
CA ALA A 79 -17.06 -9.55 -1.40
C ALA A 79 -16.16 -10.16 -0.33
N GLN A 80 -16.42 -11.43 0.02
CA GLN A 80 -15.62 -12.17 1.00
C GLN A 80 -14.12 -12.17 0.64
N ARG A 81 -13.78 -12.32 -0.65
CA ARG A 81 -12.38 -12.27 -1.13
C ARG A 81 -11.69 -10.94 -0.84
N THR A 82 -12.43 -9.84 -0.79
CA THR A 82 -11.89 -8.50 -0.50
C THR A 82 -11.56 -8.39 0.98
N VAL A 83 -12.46 -8.88 1.84
CA VAL A 83 -12.25 -8.92 3.30
C VAL A 83 -11.12 -9.90 3.65
N ASP A 84 -11.08 -11.06 3.02
CA ASP A 84 -10.00 -12.05 3.18
C ASP A 84 -8.63 -11.46 2.82
N LYS A 85 -8.52 -10.73 1.69
CA LYS A 85 -7.29 -10.01 1.34
C LYS A 85 -6.91 -8.94 2.36
N ALA A 86 -7.89 -8.23 2.92
CA ALA A 86 -7.66 -7.22 3.94
C ALA A 86 -7.13 -7.86 5.23
N ILE A 87 -7.76 -8.94 5.69
CA ILE A 87 -7.32 -9.72 6.85
C ILE A 87 -5.92 -10.27 6.62
N ASN A 88 -5.65 -10.91 5.47
CA ASN A 88 -4.33 -11.44 5.15
C ASN A 88 -3.25 -10.34 5.11
N LYS A 89 -3.60 -9.12 4.70
CA LYS A 89 -2.66 -7.99 4.75
C LYS A 89 -2.39 -7.54 6.19
N LEU A 90 -3.41 -7.52 7.04
CA LEU A 90 -3.28 -7.21 8.47
C LEU A 90 -2.47 -8.31 9.18
N THR A 91 -2.85 -9.58 9.06
CA THR A 91 -2.18 -10.70 9.71
C THR A 91 -0.79 -10.98 9.18
N ALA A 92 -0.52 -10.81 7.87
CA ALA A 92 0.85 -10.89 7.36
C ALA A 92 1.75 -9.80 7.95
N TYR A 93 1.19 -8.61 8.23
CA TYR A 93 1.89 -7.55 8.93
C TYR A 93 2.10 -7.90 10.41
N THR A 94 1.05 -8.38 11.11
CA THR A 94 1.12 -8.78 12.52
C THR A 94 2.08 -9.96 12.74
N LEU A 95 2.02 -11.00 11.91
CA LEU A 95 2.92 -12.16 11.96
C LEU A 95 4.36 -11.79 11.62
N LYS A 96 4.59 -10.81 10.75
CA LYS A 96 5.94 -10.30 10.46
C LYS A 96 6.51 -9.54 11.66
N LEU A 97 5.68 -8.81 12.40
CA LEU A 97 6.07 -8.10 13.62
C LEU A 97 6.26 -9.03 14.83
N MET A 98 5.52 -10.14 14.91
CA MET A 98 5.62 -11.13 16.00
C MET A 98 6.75 -12.15 15.81
N ARG A 99 7.38 -12.21 14.62
CA ARG A 99 8.61 -12.99 14.47
C ARG A 99 9.68 -12.31 15.30
N VAL A 100 10.12 -12.97 16.37
CA VAL A 100 11.37 -12.63 17.04
C VAL A 100 12.46 -12.78 15.99
N GLU A 101 12.90 -11.65 15.44
CA GLU A 101 14.07 -11.66 14.57
C GLU A 101 15.24 -12.13 15.44
N PRO A 102 15.98 -13.17 15.05
CA PRO A 102 17.16 -13.59 15.80
C PRO A 102 18.12 -12.39 15.89
N GLU A 103 18.82 -12.21 17.01
CA GLU A 103 19.68 -11.04 17.28
C GLU A 103 20.62 -10.68 16.10
N ILE A 104 21.04 -11.72 15.37
CA ILE A 104 21.85 -11.72 14.15
C ILE A 104 21.16 -11.05 12.93
N PHE A 105 19.92 -10.59 13.05
CA PHE A 105 19.19 -9.97 11.93
C PHE A 105 19.65 -8.54 11.67
N ASN A 106 20.08 -7.83 12.72
CA ASN A 106 20.62 -6.48 12.66
C ASN A 106 22.15 -6.44 12.62
N ASP A 107 22.82 -7.59 12.46
CA ASP A 107 24.27 -7.62 12.33
C ASP A 107 24.71 -6.87 11.06
N PRO A 108 25.69 -5.95 11.17
CA PRO A 108 26.13 -5.12 10.06
C PRO A 108 26.63 -5.95 8.88
N GLU A 109 27.34 -7.06 9.14
CA GLU A 109 27.83 -7.99 8.11
C GLU A 109 26.70 -8.61 7.28
N ARG A 110 25.56 -8.89 7.91
CA ARG A 110 24.39 -9.48 7.23
C ARG A 110 23.57 -8.44 6.49
N ILE A 111 23.56 -7.19 6.95
CA ILE A 111 22.91 -6.07 6.25
C ILE A 111 23.67 -5.70 4.98
N GLU A 112 25.01 -5.73 5.02
CA GLU A 112 25.85 -5.49 3.84
C GLU A 112 25.68 -6.55 2.76
N GLY A 113 25.54 -7.83 3.14
CA GLY A 113 25.25 -8.91 2.19
C GLY A 113 23.85 -8.89 1.55
N ARG A 114 22.98 -7.95 1.94
CA ARG A 114 21.64 -7.74 1.33
C ARG A 114 21.60 -6.62 0.30
N ARG A 115 22.68 -5.83 0.16
CA ARG A 115 22.84 -4.84 -0.92
C ARG A 115 23.37 -5.50 -2.18
#